data_AF-A0A8S3G9N1-F1
#
_entry.id   AF-A0A8S3G9N1-F1
#
_cell.length_a   1.000
_cell.length_b   1.000
_cell.length_c   1.000
_cell.angle_alpha   90.00
_cell.angle_beta   90.00
_cell.angle_gamma   90.00
#
_symmetry.space_group_name_H-M   'P 1'
#
loop_
_entity.id
_entity.type
_entity.pdbx_description
1 polymer ?
#
loop_
_entity_poly.entity_id
_entity_poly.type
_entity_poly.pdbx_seq_one_letter_code
_entity_poly.pdbx_strand_id
1 'polypeptide(L)'
;RPIFDNKCSTTAIIDSASLIKELDKYAKRGLLKSSTLFCTFDIRNLYTMLPQQEALNILVEFLHVHGYRKVKGVPLDTIRKLASIVLERNVCVYDKKIYKQVLGGAMGSSFALTLANIFMWKWQKELVRRQDMTGELYGR
;
A
#
# COMPACT_ATOMS: atom_id res chain seq x y z
N ARG A 1 10.76 3.08 -4.34
CA ARG A 1 10.17 1.76 -3.97
C ARG A 1 9.75 1.04 -5.26
N PRO A 2 10.73 0.74 -6.13
CA PRO A 2 10.50 0.53 -7.57
C PRO A 2 9.60 -0.66 -7.90
N ILE A 3 9.65 -1.75 -7.12
CA ILE A 3 8.78 -2.91 -7.34
C ILE A 3 7.31 -2.52 -7.10
N PHE A 4 7.02 -1.83 -6.01
CA PHE A 4 5.65 -1.41 -5.69
C PHE A 4 5.12 -0.42 -6.73
N ASP A 5 5.90 0.63 -7.02
CA ASP A 5 5.49 1.68 -7.96
C ASP A 5 5.22 1.09 -9.37
N ASN A 6 6.03 0.11 -9.80
CA ASN A 6 5.83 -0.59 -11.08
C ASN A 6 4.57 -1.47 -11.10
N LYS A 7 4.25 -2.15 -9.99
CA LYS A 7 3.15 -3.13 -9.95
C LYS A 7 1.79 -2.53 -9.60
N CYS A 8 1.74 -1.34 -9.00
CA CYS A 8 0.50 -0.73 -8.52
C CYS A 8 0.17 0.60 -9.22
N SER A 9 0.80 0.89 -10.36
CA SER A 9 0.63 2.15 -11.10
C SER A 9 -0.79 2.38 -11.62
N THR A 10 -1.54 1.31 -11.91
CA THR A 10 -2.91 1.41 -12.47
C THR A 10 -3.91 2.03 -11.51
N THR A 11 -3.69 1.89 -10.20
CA THR A 11 -4.57 2.45 -9.16
C THR A 11 -4.01 3.74 -8.55
N ALA A 12 -2.88 4.23 -9.04
CA ALA A 12 -2.18 5.38 -8.45
C ALA A 12 -2.66 6.70 -9.07
N ILE A 13 -3.17 7.60 -8.23
CA ILE A 13 -3.43 8.99 -8.55
C ILE A 13 -2.27 9.80 -7.95
N ILE A 14 -1.45 10.37 -8.82
CA ILE A 14 -0.20 11.04 -8.41
C ILE A 14 -0.49 12.46 -7.92
N ASP A 15 -1.34 13.16 -8.66
CA ASP A 15 -1.70 14.55 -8.45
C ASP A 15 -3.08 14.87 -9.06
N SER A 16 -3.53 16.11 -8.85
CA SER A 16 -4.81 16.60 -9.39
C SER A 16 -4.86 16.56 -10.92
N ALA A 17 -3.74 16.78 -11.62
CA ALA A 17 -3.71 16.70 -13.08
C ALA A 17 -3.91 15.25 -13.57
N SER A 18 -3.35 14.27 -12.86
CA SER A 18 -3.55 12.84 -13.15
C SER A 18 -4.99 12.43 -12.90
N LEU A 19 -5.62 12.91 -11.81
CA LEU A 19 -7.04 12.66 -11.54
C LEU A 19 -7.94 13.23 -12.65
N ILE A 20 -7.71 14.49 -13.07
CA ILE A 20 -8.49 15.12 -14.13
C ILE A 20 -8.37 14.33 -15.44
N LYS A 21 -7.18 13.82 -15.77
CA LYS A 21 -6.97 12.99 -16.97
C LYS A 21 -7.77 11.68 -16.91
N GLU A 22 -7.82 11.01 -15.75
CA GLU A 22 -8.61 9.79 -15.59
C GLU A 22 -10.12 10.08 -15.62
N LEU A 23 -10.57 11.19 -15.02
CA LEU A 23 -11.96 11.64 -15.10
C LEU A 23 -12.38 11.99 -16.52
N ASP A 24 -11.53 12.66 -17.30
CA ASP A 24 -11.79 12.97 -18.71
C ASP A 24 -11.93 11.69 -19.55
N LYS A 25 -11.06 10.69 -19.33
CA LYS A 25 -11.22 9.36 -19.97
C LYS A 25 -12.53 8.68 -19.56
N TYR A 26 -12.90 8.75 -18.29
CA TYR A 26 -14.13 8.18 -17.76
C TYR A 26 -15.37 8.88 -18.35
N ALA A 27 -15.32 10.20 -18.53
CA ALA A 27 -16.35 11.00 -19.19
C ALA A 27 -16.47 10.68 -20.69
N LYS A 28 -15.34 10.59 -21.41
CA LYS A 28 -15.30 10.21 -22.83
C LYS A 28 -15.86 8.82 -23.12
N ARG A 29 -15.84 7.92 -22.12
CA ARG A 29 -16.48 6.59 -22.18
C ARG A 29 -17.99 6.63 -21.93
N GLY A 30 -18.57 7.80 -21.64
CA GLY A 30 -19.99 7.96 -21.32
C GLY A 30 -20.40 7.41 -19.95
N LEU A 31 -19.42 7.17 -19.06
CA LEU A 31 -19.68 6.60 -17.73
C LEU A 31 -19.95 7.67 -16.67
N LEU A 32 -19.45 8.89 -16.87
CA LEU A 32 -19.75 10.03 -16.00
C LEU A 32 -21.18 10.53 -16.26
N LYS A 33 -22.10 10.18 -15.37
CA LYS A 33 -23.53 10.51 -15.44
C LYS A 33 -23.89 11.54 -14.37
N SER A 34 -25.05 12.18 -14.50
CA SER A 34 -25.60 13.05 -13.46
C SER A 34 -25.88 12.31 -12.14
N SER A 35 -26.05 10.98 -12.20
CA SER A 35 -26.22 10.11 -11.04
C SER A 35 -24.91 9.60 -10.44
N THR A 36 -23.75 9.92 -11.02
CA THR A 36 -22.45 9.46 -10.53
C THR A 36 -22.13 10.16 -9.20
N LEU A 37 -21.78 9.37 -8.18
CA LEU A 37 -21.39 9.88 -6.86
C LEU A 37 -19.87 9.96 -6.75
N PHE A 38 -19.38 11.08 -6.21
CA PHE A 38 -17.99 11.24 -5.85
C PHE A 38 -17.79 10.95 -4.37
N CYS A 39 -16.98 9.94 -4.06
CA CYS A 39 -16.71 9.49 -2.71
C CYS A 39 -15.21 9.53 -2.43
N THR A 40 -14.82 10.01 -1.25
CA THR A 40 -13.44 9.98 -0.77
C THR A 40 -13.37 9.26 0.57
N PHE A 41 -12.26 8.57 0.82
CA PHE A 41 -11.99 7.88 2.07
C PHE A 41 -10.63 8.32 2.59
N ASP A 42 -10.59 8.73 3.86
CA ASP A 42 -9.35 9.06 4.56
C ASP A 42 -8.98 7.92 5.51
N ILE A 43 -7.77 7.40 5.37
CA ILE A 43 -7.26 6.29 6.19
C ILE A 43 -6.35 6.85 7.27
N ARG A 44 -6.86 6.87 8.49
CA ARG A 44 -6.15 7.41 9.65
C ARG A 44 -5.15 6.41 10.21
N ASN A 45 -3.99 6.91 10.63
CA ASN A 45 -2.98 6.17 11.40
C ASN A 45 -2.48 4.87 10.76
N LEU A 46 -2.54 4.73 9.43
CA LEU A 46 -2.17 3.50 8.71
C LEU A 46 -0.78 2.98 9.10
N TYR A 47 0.22 3.86 9.14
CA TYR A 47 1.60 3.46 9.42
C TYR A 47 1.83 3.05 10.87
N THR A 48 1.18 3.74 11.82
CA THR A 48 1.38 3.54 13.25
C THR A 48 0.52 2.40 13.81
N MET A 49 -0.52 1.99 13.08
CA MET A 49 -1.46 0.93 13.49
C MET A 49 -1.33 -0.36 12.66
N LEU A 50 -0.33 -0.45 11.78
CA LEU A 50 -0.13 -1.61 10.93
C LEU A 50 0.07 -2.89 11.76
N PRO A 51 -0.75 -3.95 11.58
CA PRO A 51 -0.53 -5.23 12.24
C PRO A 51 0.76 -5.88 11.73
N GLN A 52 1.79 -5.94 12.58
CA GLN A 52 3.16 -6.22 12.12
C GLN A 52 3.31 -7.60 11.45
N GLN A 53 2.80 -8.67 12.06
CA GLN A 53 2.88 -10.02 11.48
C GLN A 53 2.10 -10.14 10.17
N GLU A 54 0.90 -9.57 10.13
CA GLU A 54 0.06 -9.60 8.92
C GLU A 54 0.73 -8.84 7.78
N ALA A 55 1.29 -7.65 8.07
CA ALA A 55 2.01 -6.86 7.08
C ALA A 55 3.23 -7.60 6.51
N LEU A 56 4.00 -8.31 7.35
CA LEU A 56 5.11 -9.14 6.91
C LEU A 56 4.66 -10.30 6.01
N ASN A 57 3.50 -10.90 6.31
CA ASN A 57 2.93 -11.96 5.48
C ASN A 57 2.42 -11.40 4.14
N ILE A 58 1.76 -10.25 4.15
CA ILE A 58 1.28 -9.56 2.94
C ILE A 58 2.46 -9.13 2.06
N LEU A 59 3.59 -8.72 2.63
CA LEU A 59 4.82 -8.44 1.87
C LEU A 59 5.28 -9.66 1.07
N VAL A 60 5.30 -10.83 1.70
CA VAL A 60 5.68 -12.08 1.01
C VAL A 60 4.64 -12.46 -0.03
N GLU A 61 3.34 -12.35 0.29
CA GLU A 61 2.26 -12.59 -0.67
C GLU A 61 2.39 -11.68 -1.90
N PHE A 62 2.61 -10.39 -1.69
CA PHE A 62 2.78 -9.41 -2.75
C PHE A 62 3.92 -9.79 -3.70
N LEU A 63 5.08 -10.12 -3.15
CA LEU A 63 6.24 -10.56 -3.94
C LEU A 63 5.92 -11.85 -4.71
N HIS A 64 5.26 -12.81 -4.06
CA HIS A 64 4.91 -14.09 -4.67
C HIS A 64 3.91 -13.93 -5.83
N VAL A 65 2.83 -13.17 -5.63
CA VAL A 65 1.80 -12.89 -6.64
C VAL A 65 2.39 -12.20 -7.87
N HIS A 66 3.42 -11.39 -7.69
CA HIS A 66 4.13 -10.74 -8.79
C HIS A 66 5.31 -11.55 -9.36
N GLY A 67 5.38 -12.85 -9.05
CA GLY A 67 6.31 -13.80 -9.66
C GLY A 67 7.72 -13.82 -9.06
N TYR A 68 7.95 -13.13 -7.93
CA TYR A 68 9.26 -13.13 -7.28
C TYR A 68 9.43 -14.38 -6.42
N ARG A 69 10.55 -15.08 -6.61
CA ARG A 69 11.08 -16.09 -5.66
C ARG A 69 12.28 -15.56 -4.88
N LYS A 70 12.98 -14.58 -5.46
CA LYS A 70 14.11 -13.85 -4.88
C LYS A 70 14.04 -12.39 -5.34
N VAL A 71 14.51 -11.46 -4.53
CA VAL A 71 14.69 -10.05 -4.92
C VAL A 71 16.18 -9.75 -4.88
N LYS A 72 16.77 -9.39 -6.03
CA LYS A 72 18.23 -9.16 -6.16
C LYS A 72 19.07 -10.30 -5.57
N GLY A 73 18.66 -11.55 -5.81
CA GLY A 73 19.33 -12.75 -5.29
C GLY A 73 18.95 -13.14 -3.85
N VAL A 74 18.25 -12.29 -3.10
CA VAL A 74 17.85 -12.56 -1.72
C VAL A 74 16.53 -13.37 -1.69
N PRO A 75 16.48 -14.55 -1.03
CA PRO A 75 15.25 -15.34 -0.88
C PRO A 75 14.15 -14.60 -0.10
N LEU A 76 12.88 -14.88 -0.42
CA LEU A 76 11.75 -14.23 0.26
C LEU A 76 11.74 -14.46 1.77
N ASP A 77 12.13 -15.65 2.24
CA ASP A 77 12.23 -15.93 3.68
C ASP A 77 13.26 -15.04 4.38
N THR A 78 14.39 -14.77 3.71
CA THR A 78 15.41 -13.84 4.21
C THR A 78 14.87 -12.41 4.20
N ILE A 79 14.16 -12.00 3.14
CA ILE A 79 13.51 -10.67 3.09
C ILE A 79 12.52 -10.51 4.23
N ARG A 80 11.68 -11.53 4.49
CA ARG A 80 10.72 -11.52 5.60
C ARG A 80 11.42 -11.38 6.95
N LYS A 81 12.50 -12.12 7.18
CA LYS A 81 13.31 -12.01 8.41
C LYS A 81 13.96 -10.63 8.58
N LEU A 82 14.52 -10.06 7.51
CA LEU A 82 15.09 -8.71 7.56
C LEU A 82 14.02 -7.65 7.82
N ALA A 83 12.87 -7.79 7.16
CA ALA A 83 11.72 -6.92 7.38
C ALA A 83 11.20 -7.00 8.82
N SER A 84 11.15 -8.20 9.42
CA SER A 84 10.69 -8.37 10.79
C SER A 84 11.64 -7.70 11.79
N ILE A 85 12.96 -7.74 11.55
CA ILE A 85 13.93 -7.01 12.37
C ILE A 85 13.65 -5.50 12.32
N VAL A 86 13.47 -4.93 11.13
CA VAL A 86 13.21 -3.48 10.97
C VAL A 86 11.91 -3.06 11.67
N LEU A 87 10.88 -3.91 11.63
CA LEU A 87 9.56 -3.60 12.15
C LEU A 87 9.42 -3.86 13.66
N GLU A 88 9.96 -4.98 14.15
CA GLU A 88 9.74 -5.48 15.52
C GLU A 88 10.86 -5.11 16.49
N ARG A 89 12.04 -4.70 16.00
CA ARG A 89 13.18 -4.28 16.83
C ARG A 89 13.33 -2.75 16.90
N ASN A 90 12.27 -2.02 16.54
CA ASN A 90 12.28 -0.57 16.67
C ASN A 90 12.15 -0.14 18.14
N VAL A 91 13.04 0.77 18.55
CA VAL A 91 13.03 1.38 19.87
C VAL A 91 13.11 2.90 19.73
N CYS A 92 12.46 3.61 20.64
CA CYS A 92 12.54 5.06 20.76
C CYS A 92 12.88 5.47 22.19
N VAL A 93 13.49 6.64 22.33
CA VAL A 93 13.82 7.22 23.63
C VAL A 93 12.89 8.40 23.87
N TYR A 94 12.22 8.39 25.01
CA TYR A 94 11.40 9.50 25.46
C TYR A 94 11.55 9.64 26.97
N ASP A 95 11.75 10.87 27.46
CA ASP A 95 11.91 11.14 28.90
C ASP A 95 12.94 10.22 29.59
N LYS A 96 14.13 10.09 28.98
CA LYS A 96 15.23 9.22 29.45
C LYS A 96 14.86 7.73 29.61
N LYS A 97 13.73 7.30 29.07
CA LYS A 97 13.27 5.90 29.05
C LYS A 97 13.31 5.36 27.63
N ILE A 98 13.62 4.07 27.51
CA ILE A 98 13.63 3.34 26.24
C ILE A 98 12.30 2.60 26.10
N TYR A 99 11.61 2.83 25.00
CA TYR A 99 10.37 2.16 24.64
C TYR A 99 10.57 1.31 23.40
N LYS A 100 9.98 0.12 23.40
CA LYS A 100 9.93 -0.73 22.21
C LYS A 100 8.60 -0.51 21.49
N GLN A 101 8.64 -0.27 20.20
CA GLN A 101 7.43 -0.20 19.39
C GLN A 101 6.87 -1.62 19.19
N VAL A 102 5.60 -1.80 19.55
CA VAL A 102 4.90 -3.11 19.49
C VAL A 102 3.84 -3.18 18.40
N LEU A 103 3.54 -2.06 17.75
CA LEU A 103 2.51 -1.93 16.71
C LEU A 103 2.95 -0.93 15.64
N GLY A 104 2.54 -1.17 14.39
CA GLY A 104 2.89 -0.30 13.28
C GLY A 104 4.36 -0.37 12.90
N GLY A 105 4.78 0.61 12.11
CA GLY A 105 6.18 0.88 11.82
C GLY A 105 6.62 2.23 12.34
N ALA A 106 7.94 2.40 12.46
CA ALA A 106 8.52 3.65 12.94
C ALA A 106 8.16 4.81 12.01
N MET A 107 7.71 5.92 12.61
CA MET A 107 7.40 7.12 11.85
C MET A 107 8.67 7.63 11.14
N GLY A 108 8.56 7.98 9.86
CA GLY A 108 9.71 8.37 9.03
C GLY A 108 10.49 7.19 8.42
N SER A 109 10.17 5.93 8.76
CA SER A 109 10.78 4.77 8.10
C SER A 109 10.28 4.63 6.65
N SER A 110 11.20 4.73 5.70
CA SER A 110 10.92 4.51 4.27
C SER A 110 10.42 3.08 4.00
N PHE A 111 10.85 2.12 4.82
CA PHE A 111 10.36 0.75 4.77
C PHE A 111 8.92 0.64 5.27
N ALA A 112 8.60 1.24 6.43
CA ALA A 112 7.23 1.25 6.96
C ALA A 112 6.24 1.88 5.98
N LEU A 113 6.64 2.97 5.31
CA LEU A 113 5.87 3.60 4.25
C LEU A 113 5.57 2.63 3.10
N THR A 114 6.59 1.92 2.62
CA THR A 114 6.44 0.95 1.53
C THR A 114 5.57 -0.23 1.96
N LEU A 115 5.71 -0.69 3.20
CA LEU A 115 4.97 -1.82 3.73
C LEU A 115 3.48 -1.51 3.91
N ALA A 116 3.15 -0.33 4.41
CA ALA A 116 1.77 0.15 4.51
C ALA A 116 1.10 0.28 3.14
N ASN A 117 1.82 0.74 2.12
CA ASN A 117 1.32 0.78 0.75
C ASN A 117 1.04 -0.63 0.19
N ILE A 118 1.90 -1.60 0.49
CA ILE A 118 1.69 -3.02 0.14
C ILE A 118 0.50 -3.61 0.92
N PHE A 119 0.30 -3.20 2.18
CA PHE A 119 -0.87 -3.58 2.96
C PHE A 119 -2.15 -3.05 2.30
N MET A 120 -2.15 -1.78 1.87
CA MET A 120 -3.28 -1.19 1.15
C MET A 120 -3.56 -1.88 -0.17
N TRP A 121 -2.52 -2.33 -0.89
CA TRP A 121 -2.70 -3.15 -2.09
C TRP A 121 -3.50 -4.44 -1.80
N LYS A 122 -3.27 -5.10 -0.66
CA LYS A 122 -4.05 -6.28 -0.26
C LYS A 122 -5.48 -5.89 0.13
N TRP A 123 -5.63 -4.84 0.95
CA TRP A 123 -6.92 -4.36 1.44
C TRP A 123 -7.86 -3.96 0.30
N GLN A 124 -7.35 -3.28 -0.72
CA GLN A 124 -8.16 -2.77 -1.84
C GLN A 124 -8.53 -3.83 -2.90
N LYS A 125 -8.05 -5.08 -2.80
CA LYS A 125 -8.20 -6.09 -3.87
C LYS A 125 -9.65 -6.27 -4.33
N GLU A 126 -10.59 -6.37 -3.40
CA GLU A 126 -12.01 -6.55 -3.75
C GLU A 126 -12.61 -5.30 -4.37
N LEU A 127 -12.16 -4.12 -3.93
CA LEU A 127 -12.61 -2.84 -4.50
C LEU A 127 -12.13 -2.72 -5.96
N VAL A 128 -10.85 -3.01 -6.22
CA VAL A 128 -10.29 -3.02 -7.58
C VAL A 128 -11.01 -4.07 -8.44
N ARG A 129 -11.27 -5.27 -7.91
CA ARG A 129 -12.04 -6.30 -8.63
C ARG A 129 -13.43 -5.82 -9.04
N ARG A 130 -14.14 -5.13 -8.14
CA ARG A 130 -15.44 -4.53 -8.44
C ARG A 130 -15.35 -3.41 -9.45
N GLN A 131 -14.30 -2.60 -9.37
CA GLN A 131 -14.03 -1.55 -10.34
C GLN A 131 -13.80 -2.14 -11.74
N ASP A 132 -13.01 -3.20 -11.87
CA ASP A 132 -12.79 -3.90 -13.15
C ASP A 132 -14.11 -4.44 -13.74
N MET A 133 -15.01 -4.98 -12.90
CA MET A 133 -16.29 -5.53 -13.34
C MET A 133 -17.31 -4.46 -13.73
N THR A 134 -17.34 -3.33 -13.03
CA THR A 134 -18.35 -2.27 -13.20
C THR A 134 -17.90 -1.18 -14.17
N GLY A 135 -16.59 -1.08 -14.41
CA GLY A 135 -16.00 -0.01 -15.21
C GLY A 135 -15.93 1.34 -14.48
N GLU A 136 -16.29 1.40 -13.21
CA GLU A 136 -16.25 2.60 -12.36
C GLU A 136 -14.82 3.16 -12.22
N LEU A 137 -14.69 4.39 -11.76
CA LEU A 137 -13.38 4.99 -11.50
C LEU A 137 -12.95 4.73 -10.06
N TYR A 138 -11.75 4.19 -9.87
CA TYR A 138 -11.10 4.07 -8.57
C TYR A 138 -9.63 4.47 -8.69
N GLY A 139 -9.12 5.15 -7.66
CA GLY A 139 -7.70 5.37 -7.49
C GLY A 139 -7.36 5.87 -6.08
N ARG A 140 -6.07 5.89 -5.76
CA ARG A 140 -5.52 6.31 -4.47
C ARG A 140 -4.17 7.01 -4.62
#